data_AF-A0A1H5UJ54-F1
#
_entry.id   AF-A0A1H5UJ54-F1
#
_cell.length_a   1.000
_cell.length_b   1.000
_cell.length_c   1.000
_cell.angle_alpha   90.00
_cell.angle_beta   90.00
_cell.angle_gamma   90.00
#
_symmetry.space_group_name_H-M   'P 1'
#
loop_
_entity.id
_entity.type
_entity.pdbx_description
1 polymer ?
#
loop_
_entity_poly.entity_id
_entity_poly.type
_entity_poly.pdbx_seq_one_letter_code
_entity_poly.pdbx_strand_id
1 'polypeptide(L)'
;MIYENIIEAKFISRPNRFIAIVSVDGDEIKVHVKNTGRCKELLIPGCTVYLEKAGNPERKTPYDLVAVEKDGKIINIDSQAPNKVVKEWLESTGKYSKVQPEYKYGNSRIDFYMEKEIPNKSVQPYLMEVKGCTLFKDGIGYFPDAPTERGTKHLKELTMALEKGIKTRVAFVIQGEGISEVRPNEETDPEFAKAFYEAKKAGVEIVFYLCEVTPNTLKIVSERGEAE
;
A
#
# COMPACT_ATOMS: atom_id res chain seq x y z
N MET A 1 -2.84 11.46 2.23
CA MET A 1 -3.44 10.98 3.50
C MET A 1 -2.87 11.78 4.67
N ILE A 2 -3.75 12.34 5.50
CA ILE A 2 -3.41 13.08 6.73
C ILE A 2 -4.13 12.37 7.88
N TYR A 3 -3.41 12.13 8.97
CA TYR A 3 -3.91 11.57 10.22
C TYR A 3 -4.01 12.69 11.25
N GLU A 4 -5.10 12.67 12.03
CA GLU A 4 -5.39 13.73 13.00
C GLU A 4 -5.04 13.27 14.42
N ASN A 5 -4.65 14.22 15.29
CA ASN A 5 -4.40 13.94 16.72
C ASN A 5 -3.41 12.78 16.94
N ILE A 6 -2.26 12.83 16.26
CA ILE A 6 -1.20 11.83 16.41
C ILE A 6 -0.53 11.97 17.77
N ILE A 7 -0.34 10.85 18.45
CA ILE A 7 0.53 10.74 19.63
C ILE A 7 1.62 9.68 19.38
N GLU A 8 2.74 9.85 20.07
CA GLU A 8 3.83 8.87 20.11
C GLU A 8 3.59 7.84 21.22
N ALA A 9 3.98 6.59 20.99
CA ALA A 9 3.98 5.54 21.99
C ALA A 9 5.14 4.56 21.79
N LYS A 10 5.42 3.73 22.81
CA LYS A 10 6.36 2.61 22.69
C LYS A 10 5.60 1.30 22.48
N PHE A 11 5.94 0.56 21.44
CA PHE A 11 5.32 -0.73 21.18
C PHE A 11 5.76 -1.78 22.21
N ILE A 12 4.80 -2.54 22.77
CA ILE A 12 5.08 -3.60 23.75
C ILE A 12 4.87 -4.97 23.09
N SER A 13 3.67 -5.22 22.57
CA SER A 13 3.32 -6.51 21.97
C SER A 13 2.14 -6.41 21.01
N ARG A 14 2.01 -7.41 20.12
CA ARG A 14 0.86 -7.55 19.21
C ARG A 14 0.21 -8.91 19.43
N PRO A 15 -0.70 -9.06 20.41
CA PRO A 15 -1.29 -10.35 20.76
C PRO A 15 -2.11 -10.98 19.62
N ASN A 16 -2.64 -10.17 18.70
CA ASN A 16 -3.28 -10.67 17.49
C ASN A 16 -3.20 -9.64 16.34
N ARG A 17 -3.68 -10.01 15.15
CA ARG A 17 -3.56 -9.17 13.95
C ARG A 17 -4.21 -7.79 14.06
N PHE A 18 -5.16 -7.57 14.97
CA PHE A 18 -5.90 -6.32 15.08
C PHE A 18 -5.61 -5.51 16.35
N ILE A 19 -4.88 -6.07 17.32
CA ILE A 19 -4.63 -5.44 18.61
C ILE A 19 -3.14 -5.40 18.89
N ALA A 20 -2.66 -4.22 19.29
CA ALA A 20 -1.36 -4.02 19.90
C ALA A 20 -1.52 -3.48 21.33
N ILE A 21 -0.54 -3.79 22.17
CA ILE A 21 -0.33 -3.17 23.48
C ILE A 21 0.85 -2.22 23.32
N VAL A 22 0.68 -0.98 23.77
CA VAL A 22 1.66 0.10 23.68
C VAL A 22 1.75 0.81 25.03
N SER A 23 2.90 1.40 25.33
CA SER A 23 3.09 2.31 26.46
C SER A 23 2.94 3.76 25.99
N VAL A 24 2.02 4.49 26.61
CA VAL A 24 1.86 5.95 26.45
C VAL A 24 2.07 6.55 27.83
N ASP A 25 3.07 7.41 27.99
CA ASP A 25 3.41 8.04 29.28
C ASP A 25 3.58 7.07 30.47
N GLY A 26 3.98 5.81 30.18
CA GLY A 26 4.15 4.75 31.17
C GLY A 26 2.94 3.84 31.35
N ASP A 27 1.75 4.22 30.85
CA ASP A 27 0.54 3.41 30.93
C ASP A 27 0.40 2.46 29.75
N GLU A 28 0.01 1.21 30.02
CA GLU A 28 -0.27 0.22 28.98
C GLU A 28 -1.67 0.40 28.40
N ILE A 29 -1.76 0.63 27.10
CA ILE A 29 -3.01 0.86 26.38
C ILE A 29 -3.15 -0.16 25.24
N LYS A 30 -4.38 -0.64 25.04
CA LYS A 30 -4.75 -1.46 23.88
C LYS A 30 -5.15 -0.56 22.71
N VAL A 31 -4.51 -0.76 21.57
CA VAL A 31 -4.77 0.01 20.34
C VAL A 31 -5.12 -0.92 19.19
N HIS A 32 -5.85 -0.40 18.20
CA HIS A 32 -6.10 -1.14 16.97
C HIS A 32 -4.90 -1.05 16.04
N VAL A 33 -4.56 -2.13 15.36
CA VAL A 33 -3.51 -2.12 14.31
C VAL A 33 -4.18 -2.00 12.95
N LYS A 34 -3.97 -0.87 12.24
CA LYS A 34 -4.52 -0.62 10.89
C LYS A 34 -3.79 -1.40 9.77
N ASN A 35 -3.19 -2.53 10.10
CA ASN A 35 -2.48 -3.40 9.17
C ASN A 35 -2.95 -4.85 9.32
N THR A 36 -3.26 -5.51 8.20
CA THR A 36 -3.70 -6.92 8.20
C THR A 36 -2.55 -7.91 8.03
N GLY A 37 -1.38 -7.45 7.61
CA GLY A 37 -0.12 -8.18 7.46
C GLY A 37 0.57 -8.47 8.79
N ARG A 38 1.72 -9.11 8.71
CA ARG A 38 2.43 -9.66 9.88
C ARG A 38 3.21 -8.60 10.64
N CYS A 39 3.79 -7.63 9.93
CA CYS A 39 4.57 -6.52 10.49
C CYS A 39 5.66 -6.97 11.50
N LYS A 40 6.23 -8.17 11.35
CA LYS A 40 7.13 -8.77 12.36
C LYS A 40 8.46 -8.02 12.44
N GLU A 41 8.91 -7.52 11.30
CA GLU A 41 10.11 -6.73 11.09
C GLU A 41 9.93 -5.24 11.40
N LEU A 42 8.70 -4.83 11.69
CA LEU A 42 8.31 -3.43 11.95
C LEU A 42 7.94 -3.23 13.42
N LEU A 43 7.06 -4.09 13.95
CA LEU A 43 6.52 -4.00 15.30
C LEU A 43 7.37 -4.85 16.26
N ILE A 44 8.56 -4.32 16.58
CA ILE A 44 9.53 -4.91 17.50
C ILE A 44 9.36 -4.25 18.88
N PRO A 45 9.30 -5.00 19.99
CA PRO A 45 9.18 -4.43 21.34
C PRO A 45 10.19 -3.29 21.58
N GLY A 46 9.69 -2.16 22.07
CA GLY A 46 10.46 -0.94 22.34
C GLY A 46 10.52 0.05 21.17
N CYS A 47 10.09 -0.30 19.95
CA CYS A 47 10.09 0.66 18.84
C CYS A 47 9.09 1.80 19.08
N THR A 48 9.39 2.97 18.50
CA THR A 48 8.47 4.10 18.49
C THR A 48 7.35 3.83 17.49
N VAL A 49 6.11 4.01 17.91
CA VAL A 49 4.93 3.93 17.05
C VAL A 49 4.10 5.19 17.16
N TYR A 50 3.36 5.50 16.09
CA TYR A 50 2.48 6.65 16.01
C TYR A 50 1.03 6.21 15.95
N LEU A 51 0.23 6.84 16.79
CA LEU A 51 -1.15 6.47 17.06
C LEU A 51 -2.09 7.61 16.68
N GLU A 52 -3.07 7.33 15.84
CA GLU A 52 -4.18 8.24 15.56
C GLU A 52 -5.28 8.05 16.59
N LYS A 53 -5.73 9.15 17.21
CA LYS A 53 -6.87 9.11 18.14
C LYS A 53 -8.16 8.79 17.39
N ALA A 54 -8.88 7.80 17.88
CA ALA A 54 -10.19 7.45 17.35
C ALA A 54 -11.17 8.61 17.49
N GLY A 55 -11.84 8.97 16.39
CA GLY A 55 -12.88 10.02 16.42
C GLY A 55 -14.15 9.61 17.16
N ASN A 56 -14.46 8.30 17.24
CA ASN A 56 -15.60 7.79 18.00
C ASN A 56 -15.15 7.37 19.42
N PRO A 57 -15.60 8.05 20.49
CA PRO A 57 -15.23 7.73 21.87
C PRO A 57 -15.78 6.40 22.38
N GLU A 58 -16.78 5.81 21.72
CA GLU A 58 -17.37 4.52 22.11
C GLU A 58 -16.54 3.31 21.64
N ARG A 59 -15.46 3.53 20.88
CA ARG A 59 -14.60 2.45 20.40
C ARG A 59 -13.91 1.74 21.55
N LYS A 60 -13.86 0.40 21.47
CA LYS A 60 -13.10 -0.45 22.40
C LYS A 60 -11.59 -0.16 22.40
N THR A 61 -11.07 0.39 21.31
CA THR A 61 -9.69 0.84 21.18
C THR A 61 -9.68 2.35 20.94
N PRO A 62 -9.08 3.16 21.83
CA PRO A 62 -9.08 4.61 21.72
C PRO A 62 -8.14 5.14 20.63
N TYR A 63 -7.24 4.31 20.11
CA TYR A 63 -6.27 4.69 19.09
C TYR A 63 -6.11 3.63 18.00
N ASP A 64 -5.66 4.10 16.84
CA ASP A 64 -5.21 3.32 15.70
C ASP A 64 -3.70 3.48 15.52
N LEU A 65 -2.93 2.39 15.55
CA LEU A 65 -1.52 2.37 15.18
C LEU A 65 -1.39 2.50 13.66
N VAL A 66 -0.86 3.64 13.20
CA VAL A 66 -0.81 4.03 11.78
C VAL A 66 0.60 4.05 11.21
N ALA A 67 1.62 4.27 12.04
CA ALA A 67 3.01 4.29 11.59
C ALA A 67 3.97 3.81 12.68
N VAL A 68 5.18 3.46 12.27
CA VAL A 68 6.25 2.95 13.13
C VAL A 68 7.59 3.52 12.68
N GLU A 69 8.45 3.82 13.64
CA GLU A 69 9.82 4.20 13.38
C GLU A 69 10.71 2.94 13.30
N LYS A 70 11.52 2.86 12.25
CA LYS A 70 12.50 1.81 12.02
C LYS A 70 13.74 2.41 11.39
N ASP A 71 14.91 2.15 11.98
CA ASP A 71 16.22 2.60 11.47
C ASP A 71 16.27 4.12 11.18
N GLY A 72 15.65 4.93 12.06
CA GLY A 72 15.57 6.39 11.93
C GLY A 72 14.62 6.89 10.84
N LYS A 73 13.79 6.01 10.28
CA LYS A 73 12.78 6.34 9.26
C LYS A 73 11.39 5.98 9.73
N ILE A 74 10.38 6.69 9.22
CA ILE A 74 8.97 6.39 9.50
C ILE A 74 8.41 5.53 8.37
N ILE A 75 7.71 4.47 8.77
CA ILE A 75 6.98 3.58 7.87
C ILE A 75 5.50 3.68 8.21
N ASN A 76 4.70 4.11 7.25
CA ASN A 76 3.25 4.06 7.39
C ASN A 76 2.81 2.60 7.25
N ILE A 77 2.05 2.08 8.21
CA ILE A 77 1.57 0.70 8.19
C ILE A 77 0.07 0.59 7.93
N ASP A 78 -0.61 1.71 7.71
CA ASP A 78 -2.04 1.68 7.42
C ASP A 78 -2.30 1.04 6.04
N SER A 79 -2.91 -0.15 6.06
CA SER A 79 -3.21 -0.92 4.86
C SER A 79 -4.32 -0.32 4.00
N GLN A 80 -5.06 0.68 4.50
CA GLN A 80 -6.09 1.40 3.74
C GLN A 80 -5.54 2.67 3.08
N ALA A 81 -4.42 3.19 3.56
CA ALA A 81 -3.82 4.42 3.05
C ALA A 81 -3.39 4.35 1.57
N PRO A 82 -2.80 3.25 1.05
CA PRO A 82 -2.37 3.13 -0.34
C PRO A 82 -3.44 3.53 -1.37
N ASN A 83 -4.63 2.95 -1.30
CA ASN A 83 -5.70 3.27 -2.26
C ASN A 83 -6.09 4.75 -2.16
N LYS A 84 -6.19 5.29 -0.95
CA LYS A 84 -6.54 6.70 -0.75
C LYS A 84 -5.51 7.64 -1.38
N VAL A 85 -4.21 7.42 -1.12
CA VAL A 85 -3.16 8.29 -1.67
C VAL A 85 -2.98 8.14 -3.17
N VAL A 86 -3.21 6.93 -3.72
CA VAL A 86 -3.22 6.72 -5.18
C VAL A 86 -4.37 7.47 -5.84
N LYS A 87 -5.57 7.44 -5.26
CA LYS A 87 -6.69 8.22 -5.77
C LYS A 87 -6.37 9.73 -5.78
N GLU A 88 -5.92 10.25 -4.63
CA GLU A 88 -5.51 11.66 -4.48
C GLU A 88 -4.45 12.05 -5.53
N TRP A 89 -3.45 11.19 -5.75
CA TRP A 89 -2.41 11.40 -6.76
C TRP A 89 -2.98 11.41 -8.18
N LEU A 90 -3.72 10.38 -8.58
CA LEU A 90 -4.28 10.25 -9.93
C LEU A 90 -5.14 11.46 -10.31
N GLU A 91 -6.02 11.89 -9.40
CA GLU A 91 -6.87 13.07 -9.56
C GLU A 91 -6.05 14.36 -9.68
N SER A 92 -4.98 14.50 -8.88
CA SER A 92 -4.11 15.70 -8.93
C SER A 92 -3.31 15.84 -10.23
N THR A 93 -3.03 14.73 -10.92
CA THR A 93 -2.15 14.76 -12.11
C THR A 93 -2.84 15.32 -13.35
N GLY A 94 -4.18 15.33 -13.40
CA GLY A 94 -4.95 15.67 -14.60
C GLY A 94 -4.71 14.75 -15.80
N LYS A 95 -3.98 13.63 -15.63
CA LYS A 95 -3.63 12.69 -16.73
C LYS A 95 -4.82 11.86 -17.21
N TYR A 96 -5.84 11.71 -16.38
CA TYR A 96 -7.00 10.86 -16.62
C TYR A 96 -8.27 11.70 -16.54
N SER A 97 -9.15 11.56 -17.54
CA SER A 97 -10.47 12.21 -17.57
C SER A 97 -11.46 11.55 -16.62
N LYS A 98 -11.20 10.30 -16.21
CA LYS A 98 -11.99 9.57 -15.21
C LYS A 98 -11.07 8.77 -14.29
N VAL A 99 -11.36 8.78 -13.00
CA VAL A 99 -10.77 7.90 -11.98
C VAL A 99 -11.91 7.30 -11.16
N GLN A 100 -12.14 6.00 -11.29
CA GLN A 100 -13.23 5.29 -10.62
C GLN A 100 -12.65 4.19 -9.71
N PRO A 101 -12.74 4.34 -8.37
CA PRO A 101 -12.29 3.31 -7.44
C PRO A 101 -13.25 2.11 -7.40
N GLU A 102 -12.77 0.99 -6.83
CA GLU A 102 -13.57 -0.22 -6.54
C GLU A 102 -14.34 -0.76 -7.76
N TYR A 103 -13.66 -0.80 -8.92
CA TYR A 103 -14.27 -1.13 -10.19
C TYR A 103 -14.46 -2.65 -10.36
N LYS A 104 -15.70 -3.08 -10.58
CA LYS A 104 -16.01 -4.49 -10.85
C LYS A 104 -15.51 -4.88 -12.25
N TYR A 105 -14.59 -5.83 -12.32
CA TYR A 105 -14.09 -6.38 -13.58
C TYR A 105 -13.94 -7.90 -13.49
N GLY A 106 -14.55 -8.63 -14.43
CA GLY A 106 -14.61 -10.09 -14.37
C GLY A 106 -15.22 -10.57 -13.06
N ASN A 107 -14.46 -11.38 -12.31
CA ASN A 107 -14.86 -11.99 -11.04
C ASN A 107 -14.25 -11.31 -9.81
N SER A 108 -13.67 -10.11 -9.96
CA SER A 108 -13.05 -9.37 -8.86
C SER A 108 -13.44 -7.90 -8.89
N ARG A 109 -12.97 -7.17 -7.87
CA ARG A 109 -12.90 -5.70 -7.89
C ARG A 109 -11.44 -5.32 -8.03
N ILE A 110 -11.16 -4.51 -9.04
CA ILE A 110 -9.87 -3.87 -9.26
C ILE A 110 -9.92 -2.51 -8.58
N ASP A 111 -8.80 -2.09 -7.96
CA ASP A 111 -8.77 -0.88 -7.16
C ASP A 111 -9.17 0.37 -7.96
N PHE A 112 -8.70 0.50 -9.20
CA PHE A 112 -9.03 1.64 -10.06
C PHE A 112 -9.30 1.26 -11.52
N TYR A 113 -10.38 1.84 -12.06
CA TYR A 113 -10.57 2.04 -13.49
C TYR A 113 -10.30 3.50 -13.83
N MET A 114 -9.53 3.76 -14.87
CA MET A 114 -9.23 5.12 -15.33
C MET A 114 -9.45 5.26 -16.83
N GLU A 115 -9.78 6.45 -17.27
CA GLU A 115 -9.90 6.79 -18.70
C GLU A 115 -8.92 7.90 -19.04
N LYS A 116 -8.18 7.73 -20.13
CA LYS A 116 -7.28 8.75 -20.66
C LYS A 116 -7.74 9.15 -22.05
N GLU A 117 -7.97 10.45 -22.25
CA GLU A 117 -8.24 10.97 -23.59
C GLU A 117 -6.96 10.94 -24.43
N ILE A 118 -7.02 10.32 -25.60
CA ILE A 118 -5.94 10.34 -26.58
C ILE A 118 -6.39 11.21 -27.75
N PRO A 119 -5.67 12.31 -28.07
CA PRO A 119 -5.96 13.13 -29.23
C PRO A 119 -6.10 12.27 -30.49
N ASN A 120 -7.23 12.43 -31.19
CA ASN A 120 -7.54 11.75 -32.46
C ASN A 120 -7.62 10.21 -32.38
N LYS A 121 -7.66 9.60 -31.18
CA LYS A 121 -7.59 8.14 -31.01
C LYS A 121 -8.66 7.54 -30.08
N SER A 122 -9.60 8.35 -29.59
CA SER A 122 -10.65 8.01 -28.60
C SER A 122 -10.13 7.90 -27.15
N VAL A 123 -10.93 7.31 -26.26
CA VAL A 123 -10.63 7.14 -24.84
C VAL A 123 -9.90 5.81 -24.63
N GLN A 124 -8.72 5.84 -24.00
CA GLN A 124 -8.00 4.64 -23.60
C GLN A 124 -8.36 4.24 -22.16
N PRO A 125 -8.99 3.07 -21.95
CA PRO A 125 -9.24 2.56 -20.61
C PRO A 125 -7.96 1.99 -19.98
N TYR A 126 -7.85 2.19 -18.67
CA TYR A 126 -6.83 1.62 -17.80
C TYR A 126 -7.47 0.88 -16.63
N LEU A 127 -6.86 -0.23 -16.21
CA LEU A 127 -7.11 -0.87 -14.93
C LEU A 127 -5.85 -0.83 -14.07
N MET A 128 -5.97 -0.51 -12.79
CA MET A 128 -4.85 -0.51 -11.85
C MET A 128 -5.21 -1.24 -10.57
N GLU A 129 -4.34 -2.16 -10.18
CA GLU A 129 -4.33 -2.76 -8.86
C GLU A 129 -3.23 -2.11 -8.00
N VAL A 130 -3.55 -1.77 -6.75
CA VAL A 130 -2.65 -1.10 -5.80
C VAL A 130 -2.20 -2.08 -4.72
N LYS A 131 -0.90 -2.08 -4.44
CA LYS A 131 -0.25 -2.86 -3.38
C LYS A 131 0.48 -1.91 -2.44
N GLY A 132 0.20 -2.01 -1.13
CA GLY A 132 1.01 -1.36 -0.11
C GLY A 132 2.30 -2.14 0.11
N CYS A 133 3.45 -1.45 0.17
CA CYS A 133 4.75 -2.05 0.45
C CYS A 133 5.36 -1.42 1.71
N THR A 134 5.59 -2.26 2.71
CA THR A 134 6.17 -1.89 4.01
C THR A 134 7.36 -2.77 4.41
N LEU A 135 7.64 -3.84 3.64
CA LEU A 135 8.78 -4.72 3.85
C LEU A 135 9.97 -4.19 3.05
N PHE A 136 10.98 -3.69 3.76
CA PHE A 136 12.20 -3.12 3.17
C PHE A 136 13.43 -3.90 3.63
N LYS A 137 14.30 -4.27 2.67
CA LYS A 137 15.61 -4.90 2.90
C LYS A 137 16.62 -4.29 1.93
N ASP A 138 17.78 -3.88 2.44
CA ASP A 138 18.91 -3.38 1.64
C ASP A 138 18.56 -2.31 0.59
N GLY A 139 17.68 -1.37 0.96
CA GLY A 139 17.23 -0.27 0.08
C GLY A 139 16.17 -0.67 -0.97
N ILE A 140 15.66 -1.90 -0.91
CA ILE A 140 14.67 -2.45 -1.83
C ILE A 140 13.38 -2.79 -1.09
N GLY A 141 12.24 -2.49 -1.70
CA GLY A 141 10.95 -2.94 -1.21
C GLY A 141 10.60 -4.34 -1.70
N TYR A 142 9.86 -5.08 -0.89
CA TYR A 142 9.43 -6.43 -1.20
C TYR A 142 7.93 -6.59 -0.98
N PHE A 143 7.28 -7.34 -1.88
CA PHE A 143 5.89 -7.71 -1.74
C PHE A 143 5.64 -9.14 -2.25
N PRO A 144 4.87 -9.98 -1.53
CA PRO A 144 4.18 -9.67 -0.27
C PRO A 144 5.04 -9.95 0.98
N ASP A 145 4.54 -9.55 2.15
CA ASP A 145 5.08 -9.91 3.49
C ASP A 145 4.46 -11.22 4.06
N ALA A 146 3.44 -11.75 3.39
CA ALA A 146 2.81 -13.05 3.62
C ALA A 146 2.18 -13.60 2.32
N PRO A 147 2.02 -14.92 2.16
CA PRO A 147 1.39 -15.50 0.96
C PRO A 147 0.04 -14.84 0.58
N THR A 148 -0.17 -14.57 -0.72
CA THR A 148 -1.30 -13.79 -1.23
C THR A 148 -1.91 -14.36 -2.52
N GLU A 149 -2.79 -15.36 -2.35
CA GLU A 149 -3.58 -15.90 -3.47
C GLU A 149 -4.39 -14.82 -4.21
N ARG A 150 -4.91 -13.84 -3.46
CA ARG A 150 -5.64 -12.70 -4.03
C ARG A 150 -4.75 -11.84 -4.93
N GLY A 151 -3.52 -11.56 -4.51
CA GLY A 151 -2.56 -10.80 -5.32
C GLY A 151 -2.24 -11.52 -6.62
N THR A 152 -2.00 -12.82 -6.56
CA THR A 152 -1.75 -13.68 -7.73
C THR A 152 -2.93 -13.70 -8.69
N LYS A 153 -4.16 -13.83 -8.17
CA LYS A 153 -5.39 -13.77 -8.99
C LYS A 153 -5.52 -12.43 -9.72
N HIS A 154 -5.28 -11.32 -9.02
CA HIS A 154 -5.44 -9.98 -9.60
C HIS A 154 -4.42 -9.72 -10.72
N LEU A 155 -3.17 -10.19 -10.57
CA LEU A 155 -2.17 -10.10 -11.66
C LEU A 155 -2.61 -10.84 -12.92
N LYS A 156 -3.15 -12.06 -12.77
CA LYS A 156 -3.70 -12.82 -13.90
C LYS A 156 -4.88 -12.10 -14.57
N GLU A 157 -5.75 -11.48 -13.78
CA GLU A 157 -6.88 -10.69 -14.31
C GLU A 157 -6.45 -9.43 -15.06
N LEU A 158 -5.39 -8.76 -14.60
CA LEU A 158 -4.77 -7.65 -15.34
C LEU A 158 -4.20 -8.14 -16.68
N THR A 159 -3.47 -9.25 -16.69
CA THR A 159 -2.93 -9.85 -17.93
C THR A 159 -4.05 -10.15 -18.94
N MET A 160 -5.17 -10.74 -18.49
CA MET A 160 -6.32 -11.01 -19.37
C MET A 160 -7.01 -9.74 -19.90
N ALA A 161 -6.91 -8.61 -19.19
CA ALA A 161 -7.49 -7.35 -19.65
C ALA A 161 -6.70 -6.71 -20.79
N LEU A 162 -5.38 -6.96 -20.86
CA LEU A 162 -4.54 -6.50 -21.97
C LEU A 162 -5.04 -7.03 -23.32
N GLU A 163 -5.48 -8.29 -23.37
CA GLU A 163 -6.02 -8.93 -24.58
C GLU A 163 -7.27 -8.22 -25.11
N LYS A 164 -7.98 -7.47 -24.26
CA LYS A 164 -9.17 -6.67 -24.62
C LYS A 164 -8.83 -5.22 -24.97
N GLY A 165 -7.54 -4.89 -25.12
CA GLY A 165 -7.07 -3.54 -25.42
C GLY A 165 -7.12 -2.57 -24.23
N ILE A 166 -7.36 -3.07 -23.01
CA ILE A 166 -7.32 -2.26 -21.79
C ILE A 166 -5.87 -2.21 -21.30
N LYS A 167 -5.33 -1.01 -21.09
CA LYS A 167 -4.00 -0.86 -20.48
C LYS A 167 -4.07 -1.24 -19.01
N THR A 168 -3.07 -1.96 -18.50
CA THR A 168 -3.11 -2.40 -17.11
C THR A 168 -1.86 -2.03 -16.35
N ARG A 169 -2.04 -1.67 -15.08
CA ARG A 169 -0.96 -1.30 -14.17
C ARG A 169 -1.08 -2.11 -12.89
N VAL A 170 0.04 -2.55 -12.35
CA VAL A 170 0.14 -2.87 -10.92
C VAL A 170 1.03 -1.83 -10.26
N ALA A 171 0.48 -1.15 -9.26
CA ALA A 171 1.12 -0.06 -8.58
C ALA A 171 1.53 -0.47 -7.16
N PHE A 172 2.76 -0.18 -6.78
CA PHE A 172 3.25 -0.36 -5.41
C PHE A 172 3.40 1.00 -4.74
N VAL A 173 2.64 1.23 -3.68
CA VAL A 173 2.79 2.38 -2.81
C VAL A 173 3.86 2.05 -1.78
N ILE A 174 5.01 2.70 -1.90
CA ILE A 174 6.14 2.52 -1.02
C ILE A 174 5.88 3.37 0.23
N GLN A 175 5.48 2.73 1.32
CA GLN A 175 5.05 3.40 2.56
C GLN A 175 6.22 3.74 3.49
N GLY A 176 7.36 4.13 2.93
CA GLY A 176 8.57 4.54 3.64
C GLY A 176 9.58 5.20 2.70
N GLU A 177 10.55 5.89 3.29
CA GLU A 177 11.47 6.75 2.54
C GLU A 177 12.79 6.07 2.15
N GLY A 178 13.39 6.54 1.05
CA GLY A 178 14.68 6.07 0.54
C GLY A 178 14.62 4.70 -0.14
N ILE A 179 13.43 4.27 -0.56
CA ILE A 179 13.19 3.07 -1.37
C ILE A 179 12.63 3.55 -2.72
N SER A 180 13.15 3.01 -3.81
CA SER A 180 12.82 3.48 -5.16
C SER A 180 12.31 2.40 -6.12
N GLU A 181 12.21 1.16 -5.63
CA GLU A 181 11.70 0.00 -6.35
C GLU A 181 11.10 -1.03 -5.39
N VAL A 182 10.23 -1.88 -5.93
CA VAL A 182 9.66 -3.04 -5.23
C VAL A 182 9.84 -4.29 -6.08
N ARG A 183 10.34 -5.36 -5.48
CA ARG A 183 10.53 -6.67 -6.09
C ARG A 183 9.54 -7.69 -5.52
N PRO A 184 9.13 -8.71 -6.30
CA PRO A 184 8.35 -9.80 -5.75
C PRO A 184 9.17 -10.57 -4.72
N ASN A 185 8.57 -10.89 -3.58
CA ASN A 185 9.20 -11.63 -2.50
C ASN A 185 9.04 -13.14 -2.73
N GLU A 186 9.90 -13.70 -3.59
CA GLU A 186 9.85 -15.11 -3.98
C GLU A 186 10.01 -16.08 -2.79
N GLU A 187 10.82 -15.73 -1.79
CA GLU A 187 10.95 -16.54 -0.56
C GLU A 187 9.62 -16.68 0.20
N THR A 188 8.77 -15.66 0.14
CA THR A 188 7.49 -15.63 0.86
C THR A 188 6.34 -16.18 0.03
N ASP A 189 6.31 -15.89 -1.28
CA ASP A 189 5.28 -16.36 -2.19
C ASP A 189 5.84 -16.56 -3.61
N PRO A 190 6.34 -17.78 -3.93
CA PRO A 190 6.86 -18.11 -5.25
C PRO A 190 5.79 -17.99 -6.36
N GLU A 191 4.52 -18.27 -6.05
CA GLU A 191 3.42 -18.21 -7.03
C GLU A 191 3.09 -16.77 -7.38
N PHE A 192 3.10 -15.86 -6.40
CA PHE A 192 2.99 -14.42 -6.66
C PHE A 192 4.16 -13.92 -7.50
N ALA A 193 5.40 -14.32 -7.17
CA ALA A 193 6.59 -13.91 -7.91
C ALA A 193 6.53 -14.36 -9.38
N LYS A 194 6.14 -15.62 -9.63
CA LYS A 194 5.91 -16.14 -10.97
C LYS A 194 4.85 -15.32 -11.72
N ALA A 195 3.68 -15.10 -11.11
CA ALA A 195 2.61 -14.33 -11.73
C ALA A 195 3.01 -12.87 -11.99
N PHE A 196 3.84 -12.27 -11.14
CA PHE A 196 4.37 -10.92 -11.32
C PHE A 196 5.23 -10.85 -12.59
N TYR A 197 6.18 -11.76 -12.76
CA TYR A 197 7.04 -11.78 -13.95
C TYR A 197 6.26 -12.14 -15.22
N GLU A 198 5.29 -13.05 -15.14
CA GLU A 198 4.37 -13.35 -16.26
C GLU A 198 3.55 -12.12 -16.67
N ALA A 199 2.99 -11.39 -15.71
CA ALA A 199 2.24 -10.16 -15.95
C ALA A 199 3.12 -9.07 -16.59
N LYS A 200 4.33 -8.85 -16.05
CA LYS A 200 5.32 -7.94 -16.63
C LYS A 200 5.63 -8.31 -18.07
N LYS A 201 5.94 -9.58 -18.34
CA LYS A 201 6.24 -10.07 -19.69
C LYS A 201 5.07 -9.89 -20.66
N ALA A 202 3.82 -10.01 -20.19
CA ALA A 202 2.63 -9.78 -20.99
C ALA A 202 2.36 -8.29 -21.30
N GLY A 203 3.02 -7.37 -20.58
CA GLY A 203 2.88 -5.93 -20.78
C GLY A 203 2.05 -5.21 -19.72
N VAL A 204 1.83 -5.81 -18.54
CA VAL A 204 1.30 -5.09 -17.38
C VAL A 204 2.37 -4.11 -16.91
N GLU A 205 2.05 -2.82 -16.86
CA GLU A 205 2.98 -1.78 -16.41
C GLU A 205 3.20 -1.90 -14.89
N ILE A 206 4.45 -1.99 -14.47
CA ILE A 206 4.84 -1.95 -13.06
C ILE A 206 5.14 -0.50 -12.67
N VAL A 207 4.42 0.02 -11.68
CA VAL A 207 4.52 1.41 -11.23
C VAL A 207 4.89 1.47 -9.77
N PHE A 208 5.85 2.32 -9.42
CA PHE A 208 6.25 2.60 -8.05
C PHE A 208 5.83 4.02 -7.68
N TYR A 209 5.06 4.15 -6.60
CA TYR A 209 4.73 5.43 -6.00
C TYR A 209 5.63 5.66 -4.79
N LEU A 210 6.56 6.59 -4.94
CA LEU A 210 7.47 7.00 -3.88
C LEU A 210 6.73 7.97 -2.97
N CYS A 211 6.79 7.74 -1.66
CA CYS A 211 6.10 8.56 -0.69
C CYS A 211 7.06 9.32 0.21
N GLU A 212 6.62 10.51 0.63
CA GLU A 212 7.09 11.17 1.85
C GLU A 212 6.24 10.68 3.02
N VAL A 213 6.87 10.39 4.14
CA VAL A 213 6.20 9.81 5.31
C VAL A 213 6.61 10.56 6.58
N THR A 214 5.63 11.17 7.22
CA THR A 214 5.78 11.79 8.54
C THR A 214 4.95 11.03 9.58
N PRO A 215 5.04 11.34 10.89
CA PRO A 215 4.16 10.73 11.90
C PRO A 215 2.67 10.84 11.57
N ASN A 216 2.28 11.91 10.87
CA ASN A 216 0.89 12.26 10.60
C ASN A 216 0.52 12.29 9.11
N THR A 217 1.42 11.97 8.18
CA THR A 217 1.11 12.00 6.76
C THR A 217 1.72 10.85 5.96
N LEU A 218 1.00 10.43 4.93
CA LEU A 218 1.50 9.63 3.82
C LEU A 218 1.11 10.36 2.54
N LYS A 219 2.10 10.71 1.72
CA LYS A 219 1.90 11.47 0.48
C LYS A 219 2.76 10.92 -0.63
N ILE A 220 2.14 10.61 -1.78
CA ILE A 220 2.89 10.31 -3.00
C ILE A 220 3.55 11.60 -3.49
N VAL A 221 4.87 11.55 -3.71
CA VAL A 221 5.66 12.67 -4.22
C VAL A 221 6.15 12.44 -5.64
N SER A 222 6.26 11.18 -6.07
CA SER A 222 6.60 10.85 -7.46
C SER A 222 6.10 9.48 -7.88
N GLU A 223 5.89 9.35 -9.20
CA GLU A 223 5.58 8.11 -9.90
C GLU A 223 6.81 7.70 -10.71
N ARG A 224 7.26 6.46 -10.55
CA ARG A 224 8.35 5.88 -11.33
C ARG A 224 7.87 4.60 -12.01
N GLY A 225 8.13 4.46 -13.31
CA GLY A 225 8.01 3.16 -13.98
C GLY A 225 9.20 2.27 -13.61
N GLU A 226 9.02 0.96 -13.64
CA GLU A 226 10.16 0.06 -13.60
C GLU A 226 11.10 0.39 -14.78
N ALA A 227 12.36 0.72 -14.48
CA ALA A 227 13.36 0.98 -15.52
C ALA A 227 13.65 -0.34 -16.26
N GLU A 228 13.71 -0.27 -17.59
CA GLU A 228 14.17 -1.39 -18.43
C GLU A 228 15.61 -1.78 -18.11
#